data_AF-A0A932H6G1-F1
#
_entry.id   AF-A0A932H6G1-F1
#
_cell.length_a   1.000
_cell.length_b   1.000
_cell.length_c   1.000
_cell.angle_alpha   90.00
_cell.angle_beta   90.00
_cell.angle_gamma   90.00
#
_symmetry.space_group_name_H-M   'P 1'
#
loop_
_entity.id
_entity.type
_entity.pdbx_description
1 polymer ?
#
loop_
_entity_poly.entity_id
_entity_poly.type
_entity_poly.pdbx_seq_one_letter_code
_entity_poly.pdbx_strand_id
1 'polypeptide(L)' 'MGKMKVWYDREGDFLEVTLQEGKGYMHDLGDDIFERLDDQGKVIGFAIFNFSKRDQKAVEVPLDLAK' A
#
# COMPACT_ATOMS: atom_id res chain seq x y z
N MET A 1 -15.69 11.88 -7.97
CA MET A 1 -14.24 11.70 -8.10
C MET A 1 -13.69 11.26 -6.75
N GLY A 2 -13.11 10.07 -6.68
CA GLY A 2 -12.39 9.62 -5.48
C GLY A 2 -11.05 10.34 -5.34
N LYS A 3 -10.48 10.32 -4.13
CA LYS A 3 -9.12 10.79 -3.86
C LYS A 3 -8.33 9.64 -3.26
N MET A 4 -7.08 9.51 -3.68
CA MET A 4 -6.10 8.61 -3.10
C MET A 4 -4.95 9.47 -2.59
N LYS A 5 -4.36 9.11 -1.46
CA LYS A 5 -3.14 9.74 -0.96
C LYS A 5 -1.96 8.85 -1.29
N VAL A 6 -0.88 9.47 -1.74
CA VAL A 6 0.42 8.82 -1.92
C VAL A 6 1.40 9.60 -1.08
N TRP A 7 2.08 8.92 -0.17
CA TRP A 7 3.04 9.51 0.75
C TRP A 7 4.33 8.71 0.74
N TYR A 8 5.46 9.40 0.73
CA TYR A 8 6.77 8.78 0.73
C TYR A 8 7.61 9.37 1.86
N ASP A 9 8.04 8.50 2.77
CA ASP A 9 9.09 8.79 3.72
C ASP A 9 10.44 8.39 3.13
N ARG A 10 11.28 9.39 2.91
CA ARG A 10 12.63 9.18 2.40
C ARG A 10 13.58 8.62 3.46
N GLU A 11 13.39 8.94 4.73
CA GLU A 11 14.29 8.49 5.79
C GLU A 11 14.09 7.00 6.08
N GLY A 12 12.82 6.57 6.19
CA GLY A 12 12.45 5.16 6.33
C GLY A 12 12.47 4.33 5.04
N ASP A 13 12.70 4.95 3.87
CA ASP A 13 12.59 4.33 2.55
C ASP A 13 11.25 3.58 2.37
N PHE A 14 10.17 4.30 2.66
CA PHE A 14 8.83 3.75 2.83
C PHE A 14 7.80 4.55 2.03
N LEU A 15 7.06 3.86 1.17
CA LEU A 15 5.96 4.42 0.39
C LEU A 15 4.63 3.89 0.93
N GLU A 16 3.69 4.79 1.22
CA GLU A 16 2.32 4.44 1.56
C GLU A 16 1.35 4.98 0.50
N VAL A 17 0.39 4.14 0.12
CA VAL A 17 -0.75 4.50 -0.71
C VAL A 17 -2.03 4.29 0.09
N THR A 18 -2.79 5.34 0.33
CA THR A 18 -4.03 5.29 1.12
C THR A 18 -5.24 5.52 0.21
N LEU A 19 -6.07 4.48 0.07
CA LEU A 19 -7.32 4.51 -0.69
C LEU A 19 -8.48 4.98 0.20
N GLN A 20 -8.48 4.58 1.47
CA GLN A 20 -9.50 4.94 2.46
C GLN A 20 -8.84 5.15 3.83
N GLU A 21 -9.18 6.24 4.50
CA GLU A 21 -8.75 6.50 5.87
C GLU A 21 -9.49 5.59 6.86
N GLY A 22 -8.80 5.16 7.92
CA GLY A 22 -9.41 4.31 8.94
C GLY A 22 -8.41 3.35 9.57
N LYS A 23 -8.88 2.63 10.59
CA LYS A 23 -8.11 1.55 11.21
C LYS A 23 -8.00 0.40 10.21
N GLY A 24 -6.81 -0.17 10.14
CA GLY A 24 -6.56 -1.40 9.41
C GLY A 24 -5.33 -2.10 9.94
N TYR A 25 -5.12 -3.32 9.48
CA TYR A 25 -3.93 -4.11 9.77
C TYR A 25 -3.17 -4.39 8.47
N MET A 26 -1.87 -4.62 8.60
CA MET A 26 -1.02 -4.97 7.48
C MET A 26 -1.11 -6.48 7.22
N HIS A 27 -1.35 -6.86 5.98
CA HIS A 27 -1.19 -8.21 5.49
C HIS A 27 0.02 -8.25 4.55
N ASP A 28 0.96 -9.13 4.85
CA ASP A 28 2.22 -9.28 4.13
C ASP A 28 2.00 -10.01 2.80
N LEU A 29 2.39 -9.37 1.70
CA LEU A 29 2.32 -9.91 0.34
C LEU A 29 3.69 -10.42 -0.15
N GLY A 30 4.73 -10.32 0.68
CA GLY A 30 6.10 -10.64 0.33
C GLY A 30 6.84 -9.47 -0.32
N ASP A 31 8.15 -9.65 -0.50
CA ASP A 31 9.05 -8.68 -1.13
C ASP A 31 8.86 -7.24 -0.60
N ASP A 32 8.74 -7.06 0.71
CA ASP A 32 8.56 -5.76 1.38
C ASP A 32 7.26 -5.01 0.97
N ILE A 33 6.25 -5.73 0.49
CA ILE A 33 4.95 -5.19 0.09
C ILE A 33 3.88 -5.67 1.08
N PHE A 34 3.04 -4.75 1.52
CA PHE A 34 1.94 -5.01 2.42
C PHE A 34 0.67 -4.37 1.87
N GLU A 35 -0.44 -5.09 1.93
CA GLU A 35 -1.76 -4.48 1.82
C GLU A 35 -2.28 -4.10 3.21
N ARG A 36 -3.04 -3.02 3.27
CA ARG A 36 -3.71 -2.56 4.50
C ARG A 36 -5.17 -2.92 4.39
N LEU A 37 -5.65 -3.79 5.28
CA LEU A 37 -7.02 -4.30 5.29
C LEU A 37 -7.80 -3.69 6.46
N ASP A 38 -9.07 -3.37 6.25
CA ASP A 38 -10.00 -3.08 7.34
C ASP A 38 -10.49 -4.36 8.05
N ASP A 39 -11.35 -4.20 9.05
CA ASP A 39 -11.91 -5.31 9.83
C ASP A 39 -12.81 -6.26 9.02
N GLN A 40 -13.25 -5.84 7.83
CA GLN A 40 -14.02 -6.66 6.90
C GLN A 40 -13.14 -7.34 5.83
N GLY A 41 -11.82 -7.13 5.88
CA GLY A 41 -10.88 -7.66 4.90
C GLY A 41 -10.86 -6.87 3.58
N LYS A 42 -11.40 -5.64 3.55
CA LYS A 42 -11.33 -4.78 2.37
C LYS A 42 -10.00 -4.03 2.36
N VAL A 43 -9.37 -3.97 1.19
CA VAL A 43 -8.15 -3.18 0.98
C VAL A 43 -8.46 -1.68 1.11
N ILE A 44 -7.78 -1.03 2.05
CA ILE A 44 -7.86 0.41 2.31
C ILE A 44 -6.55 1.13 1.99
N GLY A 45 -5.47 0.41 1.67
CA GLY A 45 -4.20 0.98 1.25
C GLY A 45 -3.10 -0.06 1.04
N PHE A 46 -1.89 0.44 0.77
CA PHE A 46 -0.68 -0.37 0.59
C PHE A 46 0.52 0.31 1.25
N ALA A 47 1.45 -0.50 1.72
CA ALA A 47 2.70 -0.09 2.31
C ALA A 47 3.85 -0.83 1.60
N ILE A 48 4.85 -0.08 1.15
CA ILE A 48 5.98 -0.63 0.39
C ILE A 48 7.26 -0.14 1.07
N PHE A 49 8.01 -1.06 1.67
CA PHE A 49 9.32 -0.79 2.23
C PHE A 49 10.42 -0.97 1.16
N ASN A 50 11.58 -0.40 1.46
CA ASN A 50 12.77 -0.41 0.60
C ASN A 50 12.46 0.09 -0.83
N PHE A 51 11.53 1.05 -0.96
CA PHE A 51 10.96 1.43 -2.25
C PHE A 51 12.03 1.93 -3.23
N SER A 52 12.95 2.76 -2.77
CA SER A 52 14.01 3.34 -3.60
C SER A 52 15.10 2.35 -4.04
N LYS A 53 15.19 1.18 -3.40
CA LYS A 53 16.18 0.14 -3.70
C LYS A 53 15.69 -0.89 -4.72
N ARG A 54 14.45 -0.77 -5.18
CA ARG A 54 13.86 -1.70 -6.15
C ARG A 54 14.41 -1.40 -7.54
N ASP A 55 15.00 -2.40 -8.18
CA ASP A 55 15.49 -2.32 -9.57
C ASP A 55 14.36 -2.37 -10.61
N GLN A 56 13.16 -2.75 -10.18
CA GLN A 56 11.97 -2.87 -11.01
C GLN A 56 11.33 -1.51 -11.30
N LYS A 57 10.88 -1.33 -12.54
CA LYS A 57 10.25 -0.08 -13.01
C LYS A 57 8.90 0.23 -12.34
N ALA A 58 8.25 -0.79 -11.79
CA ALA A 58 6.95 -0.70 -11.16
C ALA A 58 6.85 -1.70 -10.01
N VAL A 59 5.97 -1.39 -9.05
CA VAL A 59 5.50 -2.33 -8.03
C VAL A 59 4.05 -2.64 -8.33
N GLU A 60 3.74 -3.92 -8.48
CA GLU A 60 2.38 -4.40 -8.70
C GLU A 60 1.80 -4.87 -7.37
N VAL A 61 0.54 -4.54 -7.13
CA VAL A 61 -0.20 -4.93 -5.93
C VAL A 61 -1.56 -5.48 -6.34
N PRO A 62 -2.08 -6.51 -5.64
CA PRO A 62 -3.42 -6.99 -5.86
C PRO A 62 -4.41 -5.88 -5.46
N LEU A 63 -5.32 -5.54 -6.36
CA LEU A 63 -6.37 -4.57 -6.10
C LEU A 63 -7.68 -5.05 -6.73
N ASP A 64 -8.57 -5.57 -5.89
CA ASP A 64 -9.93 -5.85 -6.31
C ASP A 64 -10.75 -4.56 -6.28
N LEU A 65 -10.86 -3.94 -7.45
CA LEU A 65 -11.84 -2.87 -7.68
C LEU A 65 -13.23 -3.52 -7.76
N ALA A 66 -13.90 -3.64 -6.62
CA ALA A 66 -15.32 -4.00 -6.61
C ALA A 66 -16.09 -3.09 -7.59
N LYS A 67 -16.87 -3.69 -8.49
CA LYS A 67 -17.71 -3.00 -9.48
C LYS A 67 -18.87 -2.26 -8.84
#